data_AF-A0AAN7B9H4-F1
#
_entry.id   AF-A0AAN7B9H4-F1
#
_cell.length_a   1.000
_cell.length_b   1.000
_cell.length_c   1.000
_cell.angle_alpha   90.00
_cell.angle_beta   90.00
_cell.angle_gamma   90.00
#
_symmetry.space_group_name_H-M   'P 1'
#
loop_
_entity.id
_entity.type
_entity.pdbx_description
1 polymer ?
#
loop_
_entity_poly.entity_id
_entity_poly.type
_entity_poly.pdbx_seq_one_letter_code
_entity_poly.pdbx_strand_id
1 'polypeptide(L)'
;MSGAAGKEDLLASFPKCGTTCLGEAIKTFSNCSTSDFGCICPNQAVQKAAGGCILEHCNPREILTVTRLSNTACGLVPNDDTSLVPFLYTFVVLASVLVSLRFLARMQKRASIWWDDWSILAAVLVIIVWTSVCLLFRQYGGGRDIWSLTPEDVDQLLKVS
;
A
#
# COMPACT_ATOMS: atom_id res chain seq x y z
N MET A 1 -3.18 12.25 21.37
CA MET A 1 -4.23 12.13 22.41
C MET A 1 -5.58 11.82 21.74
N SER A 2 -5.70 10.73 20.96
CA SER A 2 -6.93 10.40 20.18
C SER A 2 -7.55 9.04 20.57
N GLY A 3 -7.57 8.73 21.87
CA GLY A 3 -7.72 7.33 22.33
C GLY A 3 -9.14 6.75 22.36
N ALA A 4 -10.19 7.57 22.48
CA ALA A 4 -11.57 7.08 22.68
C ALA A 4 -12.54 7.52 21.57
N ALA A 5 -12.64 8.83 21.29
CA ALA A 5 -13.58 9.36 20.30
C ALA A 5 -13.36 8.83 18.88
N GLY A 6 -12.12 8.49 18.50
CA GLY A 6 -11.84 7.92 17.17
C GLY A 6 -12.11 6.42 17.04
N LYS A 7 -12.23 5.67 18.14
CA LYS A 7 -12.42 4.21 18.09
C LYS A 7 -13.90 3.81 17.98
N GLU A 8 -14.79 4.65 18.49
CA GLU A 8 -16.24 4.45 18.38
C GLU A 8 -16.72 4.61 16.93
N ASP A 9 -16.18 5.60 16.20
CA ASP A 9 -16.43 5.78 14.76
C ASP A 9 -15.87 4.62 13.91
N LEU A 10 -14.74 4.02 14.34
CA LEU A 10 -14.17 2.85 13.67
C LEU A 10 -15.10 1.64 13.82
N LEU A 11 -15.68 1.41 14.99
CA LEU A 11 -16.62 0.30 15.22
C LEU A 11 -17.88 0.41 14.36
N ALA A 12 -18.38 1.63 14.13
CA ALA A 12 -19.51 1.85 13.22
C ALA A 12 -19.20 1.49 11.76
N SER A 13 -17.91 1.47 11.40
CA SER A 13 -17.42 1.15 10.05
C SER A 13 -17.14 -0.35 9.85
N PHE A 14 -17.22 -1.18 10.91
CA PHE A 14 -17.01 -2.62 10.76
C PHE A 14 -18.15 -3.27 9.96
N PRO A 15 -17.84 -4.14 8.97
CA PRO A 15 -18.87 -4.94 8.33
C PRO A 15 -19.46 -5.96 9.32
N LYS A 16 -20.71 -6.36 9.07
CA LYS A 16 -21.48 -7.28 9.93
C LYS A 16 -20.75 -8.60 10.19
N CYS A 17 -20.03 -9.11 9.19
CA CYS A 17 -19.24 -10.32 9.33
C CYS A 17 -18.15 -10.16 10.40
N GLY A 18 -17.41 -9.04 10.36
CA GLY A 18 -16.36 -8.73 11.33
C GLY A 18 -16.87 -8.55 12.75
N THR A 19 -17.99 -7.86 12.95
CA THR A 19 -18.58 -7.69 14.29
C THR A 19 -19.06 -9.01 14.89
N THR A 20 -19.56 -9.92 14.05
CA THR A 20 -20.05 -11.24 14.49
C THR A 20 -18.87 -12.12 14.93
N CYS A 21 -17.86 -12.28 14.06
CA CYS A 21 -16.67 -13.07 14.36
C CYS A 21 -15.90 -12.53 15.56
N LEU A 22 -15.72 -11.21 15.65
CA LEU A 22 -15.04 -10.60 16.79
C LEU A 22 -15.83 -10.78 18.08
N GLY A 23 -17.16 -10.60 18.05
CA GLY A 23 -18.01 -10.79 19.22
C GLY A 23 -17.99 -12.24 19.74
N GLU A 24 -17.99 -13.22 18.86
CA GLU A 24 -17.89 -14.64 19.23
C GLU A 24 -16.51 -15.00 19.80
N ALA A 25 -15.45 -14.51 19.19
CA ALA A 25 -14.09 -14.70 19.68
C ALA A 25 -13.89 -14.06 21.06
N ILE A 26 -14.40 -12.83 21.27
CA ILE A 26 -14.33 -12.14 22.55
C ILE A 26 -15.07 -12.94 23.62
N LYS A 27 -16.31 -13.38 23.36
CA LYS A 27 -17.11 -14.18 24.31
C LYS A 27 -16.46 -15.50 24.71
N THR A 28 -15.75 -16.13 23.78
CA THR A 28 -15.16 -17.46 23.99
C THR A 28 -13.79 -17.38 24.66
N PHE A 29 -12.98 -16.37 24.33
CA PHE A 29 -11.55 -16.32 24.69
C PHE A 29 -11.16 -15.14 25.59
N SER A 30 -12.09 -14.30 26.01
CA SER A 30 -11.82 -13.15 26.89
C SER A 30 -13.06 -12.68 27.67
N ASN A 31 -12.84 -11.75 28.61
CA ASN A 31 -13.93 -10.99 29.25
C ASN A 31 -13.87 -9.51 28.84
N CYS A 32 -13.26 -9.20 27.69
CA CYS A 32 -13.14 -7.83 27.21
C CYS A 32 -14.50 -7.29 26.78
N SER A 33 -14.72 -5.97 26.93
CA SER A 33 -15.81 -5.30 26.22
C SER A 33 -15.53 -5.32 24.72
N THR A 34 -16.56 -5.37 23.88
CA THR A 34 -16.42 -5.38 22.42
C THR A 34 -15.79 -4.11 21.85
N SER A 35 -15.77 -3.02 22.62
CA SER A 35 -15.11 -1.76 22.28
C SER A 35 -13.76 -1.55 22.97
N ASP A 36 -13.37 -2.45 23.88
CA ASP A 36 -12.10 -2.34 24.62
C ASP A 36 -10.94 -2.96 23.83
N PHE A 37 -10.49 -2.21 22.82
CA PHE A 37 -9.31 -2.59 22.04
C PHE A 37 -8.02 -2.66 22.88
N GLY A 38 -7.95 -2.02 24.06
CA GLY A 38 -6.82 -2.18 24.97
C GLY A 38 -6.73 -3.60 25.55
N CYS A 39 -7.87 -4.23 25.78
CA CYS A 39 -7.99 -5.61 26.24
C CYS A 39 -7.94 -6.62 25.08
N ILE A 40 -8.59 -6.32 23.95
CA ILE A 40 -8.71 -7.24 22.80
C ILE A 40 -7.37 -7.45 22.09
N CYS A 41 -6.68 -6.36 21.75
CA CYS A 41 -5.49 -6.41 20.89
C CYS A 41 -4.34 -7.28 21.43
N PRO A 42 -3.98 -7.28 22.73
CA PRO A 42 -2.94 -8.16 23.25
C PRO A 42 -3.37 -9.63 23.39
N ASN A 43 -4.67 -9.95 23.29
CA ASN A 43 -5.17 -11.32 23.44
C ASN A 43 -5.03 -12.12 22.14
N GLN A 44 -3.97 -12.93 22.04
CA GLN A 44 -3.70 -13.76 20.86
C GLN A 44 -4.79 -14.82 20.59
N ALA A 45 -5.47 -15.33 21.61
CA ALA A 45 -6.54 -16.31 21.43
C ALA A 45 -7.75 -15.67 20.71
N VAL A 46 -8.12 -14.45 21.12
CA VAL A 46 -9.16 -13.66 20.42
C VAL A 46 -8.73 -13.33 19.00
N GLN A 47 -7.49 -12.86 18.79
CA GLN A 47 -6.95 -12.55 17.46
C GLN A 47 -7.01 -13.76 16.52
N LYS A 48 -6.59 -14.93 16.99
CA LYS A 48 -6.56 -16.17 16.19
C LYS A 48 -7.96 -16.68 15.88
N ALA A 49 -8.86 -16.69 16.87
CA ALA A 49 -10.23 -17.15 16.67
C ALA A 49 -11.03 -16.22 15.75
N ALA A 50 -10.94 -14.90 15.98
CA ALA A 50 -11.58 -13.92 15.12
C ALA A 50 -11.01 -14.00 13.70
N GLY A 51 -9.68 -14.08 13.55
CA GLY A 51 -9.02 -14.23 12.26
C GLY A 51 -9.46 -15.47 11.49
N GLY A 52 -9.58 -16.63 12.16
CA GLY A 52 -10.10 -17.85 11.56
C GLY A 52 -11.52 -17.70 11.04
N CYS A 53 -12.43 -17.18 11.89
CA CYS A 53 -13.83 -16.93 11.51
C CYS A 53 -13.94 -15.94 10.33
N ILE A 54 -13.15 -14.86 10.34
CA ILE A 54 -13.16 -13.84 9.30
C ILE A 54 -12.72 -14.43 7.95
N LEU A 55 -11.68 -15.27 7.94
CA LEU A 55 -11.20 -15.93 6.73
C LEU A 55 -12.18 -16.96 6.17
N GLU A 56 -12.98 -17.59 7.04
CA GLU A 56 -13.94 -18.63 6.64
C GLU A 56 -15.29 -18.05 6.16
N HIS A 57 -15.74 -16.95 6.78
CA HIS A 57 -17.11 -16.46 6.59
C HIS A 57 -17.24 -15.10 5.90
N CYS A 58 -16.18 -14.30 5.83
CA CYS A 58 -16.25 -12.98 5.21
C CYS A 58 -15.75 -13.01 3.76
N ASN A 59 -16.30 -12.15 2.91
CA ASN A 59 -15.79 -11.97 1.54
C ASN A 59 -14.42 -11.24 1.57
N PRO A 60 -13.46 -11.52 0.66
CA PRO A 60 -12.20 -10.79 0.51
C PRO A 60 -12.21 -9.27 0.78
N ARG A 61 -13.20 -8.52 0.27
CA ARG A 61 -13.31 -7.07 0.53
C ARG A 61 -13.59 -6.76 2.00
N GLU A 62 -14.45 -7.56 2.64
CA GLU A 62 -14.75 -7.44 4.06
C GLU A 62 -13.55 -7.87 4.90
N ILE A 63 -12.84 -8.94 4.53
CA ILE A 63 -11.62 -9.39 5.21
C ILE A 63 -10.62 -8.22 5.29
N LEU A 64 -10.32 -7.60 4.15
CA LEU A 64 -9.40 -6.46 4.10
C LEU A 64 -9.87 -5.28 4.96
N THR A 65 -11.16 -4.96 4.89
CA THR A 65 -11.77 -3.87 5.67
C THR A 65 -11.70 -4.15 7.17
N VAL A 66 -12.04 -5.37 7.60
CA VAL A 66 -11.97 -5.78 9.01
C VAL A 66 -10.54 -5.73 9.50
N THR A 67 -9.58 -6.30 8.75
CA THR A 67 -8.16 -6.29 9.13
C THR A 67 -7.62 -4.86 9.21
N ARG A 68 -8.01 -3.98 8.29
CA ARG A 68 -7.63 -2.57 8.33
C ARG A 68 -8.14 -1.88 9.59
N LEU A 69 -9.43 -1.99 9.85
CA LEU A 69 -10.08 -1.33 10.98
C LEU A 69 -9.59 -1.90 12.31
N SER A 70 -9.42 -3.22 12.42
CA SER A 70 -8.90 -3.86 13.64
C SER A 70 -7.47 -3.43 13.93
N ASN A 71 -6.58 -3.48 12.94
CA ASN A 71 -5.19 -3.06 13.12
C ASN A 71 -5.08 -1.56 13.44
N THR A 72 -5.92 -0.73 12.81
CA THR A 72 -6.01 0.71 13.12
C THR A 72 -6.50 0.94 14.56
N ALA A 73 -7.52 0.20 15.01
CA ALA A 73 -8.05 0.30 16.37
C ALA A 73 -7.05 -0.19 17.44
N CYS A 74 -6.21 -1.16 17.08
CA CYS A 74 -5.07 -1.64 17.86
C CYS A 74 -3.85 -0.71 17.82
N GLY A 75 -3.89 0.37 17.02
CA GLY A 75 -2.80 1.35 16.93
C GLY A 75 -1.58 0.84 16.18
N LEU A 76 -1.73 -0.17 15.32
CA LEU A 76 -0.65 -0.59 14.43
C LEU A 76 -0.41 0.51 13.40
N VAL A 77 0.87 0.81 13.16
CA VAL A 77 1.30 1.73 12.12
C VAL A 77 1.70 0.90 10.91
N PRO A 78 1.13 1.15 9.71
CA PRO A 78 1.55 0.47 8.50
C PRO A 78 3.02 0.73 8.19
N ASN A 79 3.73 -0.31 7.76
CA ASN A 79 5.06 -0.12 7.17
C ASN A 79 4.92 0.57 5.80
N ASP A 80 5.95 1.34 5.45
CA ASP A 80 5.99 2.07 4.19
C ASP A 80 7.40 2.06 3.56
N ASP A 81 7.64 1.09 2.68
CA ASP A 81 8.93 0.84 2.02
C ASP A 81 9.13 1.77 0.81
N THR A 82 9.37 3.06 1.09
CA THR A 82 9.60 4.09 0.05
C THR A 82 11.03 4.41 -0.25
N SER A 83 11.97 3.82 0.48
CA SER A 83 13.38 4.23 0.46
C SER A 83 14.02 4.15 -0.93
N LEU A 84 13.51 3.30 -1.83
CA LEU A 84 14.04 3.12 -3.19
C LEU A 84 13.52 4.14 -4.21
N VAL A 85 12.35 4.73 -3.97
CA VAL A 85 11.70 5.70 -4.86
C VAL A 85 12.62 6.89 -5.20
N PRO A 86 13.26 7.60 -4.24
CA PRO A 86 14.10 8.74 -4.56
C PRO A 86 15.34 8.37 -5.40
N PHE A 87 15.89 7.18 -5.21
CA PHE A 87 17.02 6.70 -6.02
C PHE A 87 16.60 6.51 -7.48
N LEU A 88 15.46 5.86 -7.73
CA LEU A 88 14.93 5.66 -9.08
C LEU A 88 14.75 7.00 -9.82
N TYR A 89 14.16 8.00 -9.16
CA TYR A 89 14.04 9.35 -9.75
C TYR A 89 15.37 9.98 -10.09
N THR A 90 16.32 9.90 -9.16
CA THR A 90 17.65 10.52 -9.33
C THR A 90 18.35 9.95 -10.57
N PHE A 91 18.30 8.63 -10.76
CA PHE A 91 18.91 8.00 -11.94
C PHE A 91 18.21 8.35 -13.24
N VAL A 92 16.88 8.41 -13.28
CA VAL A 92 16.12 8.77 -14.50
C VAL A 92 16.38 10.22 -14.90
N VAL A 93 16.40 11.14 -13.93
CA VAL A 93 16.72 12.55 -14.18
C VAL A 93 18.15 12.69 -14.68
N LEU A 94 19.10 12.05 -14.01
CA LEU A 94 20.51 12.08 -14.42
C LEU A 94 20.71 11.52 -15.83
N ALA A 95 20.11 10.36 -16.14
CA ALA A 95 20.17 9.75 -17.46
C ALA A 95 19.59 10.68 -18.54
N SER A 96 18.43 11.29 -18.27
CA SER A 96 17.78 12.23 -19.20
C SER A 96 18.64 13.46 -19.47
N VAL A 97 19.30 14.02 -18.45
CA VAL A 97 20.23 15.15 -18.59
C VAL A 97 21.45 14.77 -19.41
N LEU A 98 22.08 13.62 -19.11
CA LEU A 98 23.27 13.15 -19.83
C LEU A 98 22.99 12.87 -21.31
N VAL A 99 21.84 12.26 -21.61
CA VAL A 99 21.41 12.02 -23.00
C VAL A 99 21.13 13.34 -23.71
N SER A 100 20.45 14.28 -23.06
CA SER A 100 20.21 15.62 -23.63
C SER A 100 21.53 16.34 -23.94
N LEU A 101 22.50 16.30 -23.03
CA LEU A 101 23.83 16.87 -23.24
C LEU A 101 24.57 16.20 -24.40
N ARG A 102 24.44 14.87 -24.56
CA ARG A 102 25.02 14.13 -25.69
C ARG A 102 24.48 14.63 -27.03
N PHE A 103 23.16 14.80 -27.14
CA PHE A 103 22.53 15.33 -28.35
C PHE A 103 22.98 16.76 -28.65
N LEU A 104 22.97 17.64 -27.64
CA LEU A 104 23.45 19.02 -27.79
C LEU A 104 24.91 19.08 -28.26
N ALA A 105 25.78 18.26 -27.67
CA ALA A 105 27.19 18.19 -28.07
C ALA A 105 27.37 17.70 -29.51
N ARG A 106 26.61 16.70 -29.95
CA ARG A 106 26.61 16.25 -31.36
C ARG A 106 26.11 17.32 -32.32
N MET A 107 25.04 18.03 -31.96
CA MET A 107 24.49 19.12 -32.77
C MET A 107 25.51 20.26 -32.92
N GLN A 108 26.18 20.66 -31.83
CA GLN A 108 27.22 21.69 -31.87
C GLN A 108 28.41 21.28 -32.76
N LYS A 109 28.82 20.01 -32.69
CA LYS A 109 29.89 19.47 -33.54
C LYS A 109 29.45 19.14 -34.97
N ARG A 110 28.18 19.38 -35.34
CA ARG A 110 27.56 18.97 -36.61
C ARG A 110 27.83 17.50 -36.96
N ALA A 111 27.94 16.65 -35.94
CA ALA A 111 28.13 15.23 -36.13
C ALA A 111 26.81 14.59 -36.54
N SER A 112 26.85 13.61 -37.45
CA SER A 112 25.64 12.86 -37.80
C SER A 112 25.09 12.11 -36.58
N ILE A 113 23.76 12.00 -36.51
CA ILE A 113 23.05 11.14 -35.57
C ILE A 113 23.14 9.71 -36.10
N TRP A 114 23.43 8.75 -35.23
CA TRP A 114 23.53 7.34 -35.59
C TRP A 114 22.57 6.47 -34.79
N TRP A 115 22.50 5.18 -35.12
CA TRP A 115 21.65 4.20 -34.43
C TRP A 115 21.85 4.16 -32.92
N ASP A 116 23.05 4.42 -32.43
CA ASP A 116 23.38 4.55 -31.01
C ASP A 116 22.63 5.70 -30.32
N ASP A 117 22.46 6.83 -31.02
CA ASP A 117 21.74 7.99 -30.47
C ASP A 117 20.22 7.72 -30.43
N TRP A 118 19.68 7.04 -31.45
CA TRP A 118 18.27 6.63 -31.45
C TRP A 118 17.96 5.57 -30.40
N SER A 119 18.86 4.60 -30.19
CA SER A 119 18.66 3.55 -29.19
C SER A 119 18.70 4.10 -27.77
N ILE A 120 19.62 5.02 -27.46
CA ILE A 120 19.67 5.64 -26.13
C ILE A 120 18.47 6.56 -25.87
N LEU A 121 17.99 7.27 -26.90
CA LEU A 121 16.76 8.06 -26.80
C LEU A 121 15.55 7.17 -26.52
N ALA A 122 15.41 6.07 -27.26
CA ALA A 122 14.35 5.10 -27.04
C ALA A 122 14.42 4.49 -25.62
N ALA A 123 15.61 4.14 -25.14
CA ALA A 123 15.80 3.62 -23.79
C ALA A 123 15.37 4.63 -22.71
N VAL A 124 15.71 5.92 -22.87
CA VAL A 124 15.25 6.98 -21.95
C VAL A 124 13.74 7.15 -21.98
N LEU A 125 13.10 7.08 -23.15
CA LEU A 125 11.64 7.14 -23.23
C LEU A 125 10.98 5.95 -22.50
N VAL A 126 11.51 4.74 -22.70
CA VAL A 126 11.01 3.53 -22.04
C VAL A 126 11.16 3.64 -20.52
N ILE A 127 12.32 4.07 -20.01
CA ILE A 127 12.51 4.18 -18.55
C ILE A 127 11.63 5.28 -17.93
N ILE A 128 11.36 6.38 -18.65
CA ILE A 128 10.42 7.42 -18.21
C ILE A 128 9.00 6.84 -18.10
N VAL A 129 8.54 6.12 -19.13
CA VAL A 129 7.23 5.47 -19.11
C VAL A 129 7.13 4.46 -17.96
N TRP A 130 8.13 3.60 -17.81
CA TRP A 130 8.17 2.63 -16.71
C TRP A 130 8.13 3.30 -15.33
N THR A 131 8.93 4.35 -15.14
CA THR A 131 8.98 5.11 -13.88
C THR A 131 7.63 5.76 -13.58
N SER A 132 6.88 6.19 -14.61
CA SER A 132 5.53 6.72 -14.43
C SER A 132 4.51 5.66 -13.97
N VAL A 133 4.63 4.41 -14.46
CA VAL A 133 3.81 3.29 -13.98
C VAL A 133 4.13 2.97 -12.53
N CYS A 134 5.40 2.99 -12.14
CA CYS A 134 5.81 2.81 -10.75
C CYS A 134 5.22 3.88 -9.81
N LEU A 135 4.99 5.11 -10.29
CA LEU A 135 4.28 6.14 -9.50
C LEU A 135 2.83 5.78 -9.26
N LEU A 136 2.13 5.31 -10.28
CA LEU A 136 0.73 4.91 -10.14
C LEU A 136 0.61 3.75 -9.17
N PHE A 137 1.47 2.74 -9.33
CA PHE A 137 1.56 1.60 -8.39
C PHE A 137 1.75 2.08 -6.95
N ARG A 138 2.62 3.09 -6.77
CA ARG A 138 2.89 3.70 -5.47
C ARG A 138 1.71 4.51 -4.93
N GLN A 139 0.99 5.24 -5.77
CA GLN A 139 -0.18 6.04 -5.37
C GLN A 139 -1.30 5.16 -4.80
N TYR A 140 -1.49 3.97 -5.37
CA TYR A 140 -2.45 2.98 -4.87
C TYR A 140 -1.93 2.14 -3.70
N GLY A 141 -0.78 2.49 -3.12
CA GLY A 141 -0.26 1.88 -1.90
C GLY A 141 0.80 0.81 -2.10
N GLY A 142 1.38 0.71 -3.30
CA GLY A 142 2.53 -0.16 -3.56
C GLY A 142 3.70 0.11 -2.61
N GLY A 143 4.15 -0.93 -1.91
CA GLY A 143 5.20 -0.82 -0.88
C GLY A 143 4.67 -0.50 0.53
N ARG A 144 3.36 -0.45 0.75
CA ARG A 144 2.75 -0.43 2.09
C ARG A 144 2.22 -1.81 2.45
N ASP A 145 2.04 -2.06 3.75
CA ASP A 145 1.37 -3.26 4.21
C ASP A 145 -0.05 -3.37 3.62
N ILE A 146 -0.38 -4.51 3.02
CA ILE A 146 -1.66 -4.72 2.32
C ILE A 146 -2.87 -4.44 3.22
N TRP A 147 -2.79 -4.77 4.51
CA TRP A 147 -3.88 -4.55 5.46
C TRP A 147 -4.24 -3.07 5.65
N SER A 148 -3.35 -2.14 5.29
CA SER A 148 -3.59 -0.70 5.43
C SER A 148 -4.38 -0.09 4.27
N LEU A 149 -4.53 -0.82 3.16
CA LEU A 149 -5.13 -0.33 1.93
C LEU A 149 -6.65 -0.42 1.93
N THR A 150 -7.33 0.43 1.17
CA THR A 150 -8.78 0.24 0.91
C THR A 150 -8.96 -0.91 -0.10
N PRO A 151 -10.13 -1.56 -0.13
CA PRO A 151 -10.46 -2.50 -1.21
C PRO A 151 -10.35 -1.87 -2.60
N GLU A 152 -10.64 -0.58 -2.72
CA GLU A 152 -10.53 0.19 -3.96
C GLU A 152 -9.07 0.39 -4.37
N ASP A 153 -8.19 0.74 -3.42
CA ASP A 153 -6.75 0.89 -3.67
C ASP A 153 -6.13 -0.44 -4.11
N VAL A 154 -6.53 -1.56 -3.49
CA VAL A 154 -6.06 -2.90 -3.91
C VAL A 154 -6.51 -3.23 -5.33
N ASP A 155 -7.76 -2.93 -5.69
CA ASP A 155 -8.25 -3.16 -7.06
C ASP A 155 -7.49 -2.31 -8.09
N GLN A 156 -7.20 -1.04 -7.78
CA GLN A 156 -6.41 -0.17 -8.65
C GLN A 156 -4.95 -0.64 -8.75
N LEU A 157 -4.36 -1.05 -7.63
CA LEU A 157 -3.00 -1.58 -7.58
C LEU A 157 -2.85 -2.82 -8.47
N LEU A 158 -3.83 -3.73 -8.43
CA LEU A 158 -3.87 -4.94 -9.27
C LEU A 158 -4.10 -4.64 -10.76
N LYS A 159 -4.72 -3.52 -11.11
CA LYS A 159 -4.90 -3.09 -12.51
C LYS A 159 -3.64 -2.46 -13.10
N VAL A 160 -2.80 -1.87 -12.25
CA VAL A 160 -1.56 -1.20 -12.66
C VAL A 160 -0.38 -2.18 -12.71
N SER A 161 -0.42 -3.27 -11.93
CA SER A 161 0.56 -4.36 -11.96
C SER A 161 0.42 -5.24 -13.20
#